data_AF-A0A8X6TQX1-F1
#
_entry.id   AF-A0A8X6TQX1-F1
#
_cell.length_a   1.000
_cell.length_b   1.000
_cell.length_c   1.000
_cell.angle_alpha   90.00
_cell.angle_beta   90.00
_cell.angle_gamma   90.00
#
_symmetry.space_group_name_H-M   'P 1'
#
loop_
_entity.id
_entity.type
_entity.pdbx_description
1 polymer ?
#
loop_
_entity_poly.entity_id
_entity_poly.type
_entity_poly.pdbx_seq_one_letter_code
_entity_poly.pdbx_strand_id
1 'polypeptide(L)'
;MADKDFLISEELESIGCKLQYPIFLSYKIQFEVAEMVSNSQLSNMRVTVERAISRVQQYEYFEGVLPYRCLPHVDKVFIIACMLCNFHTPLIQVT
;
A
#
# COMPACT_ATOMS: atom_id res chain seq x y z
N MET A 1 -0.87 3.27 5.14
CA MET A 1 -0.09 2.20 5.80
C MET A 1 1.17 2.01 4.99
N ALA A 2 2.32 1.81 5.63
CA ALA A 2 3.57 1.52 4.94
C ALA A 2 4.37 0.48 5.71
N ASP A 3 5.40 -0.07 5.08
CA ASP A 3 6.39 -0.89 5.78
C ASP A 3 7.21 -0.03 6.74
N LYS A 4 7.82 -0.70 7.73
CA LYS A 4 8.53 -0.05 8.83
C LYS A 4 9.66 0.88 8.36
N ASP A 5 10.27 0.57 7.22
CA ASP A 5 11.45 1.29 6.72
C ASP A 5 11.08 2.53 5.88
N PHE A 6 9.79 2.85 5.74
CA PHE A 6 9.35 4.07 5.07
C PHE A 6 9.49 5.30 5.99
N LEU A 7 10.36 6.22 5.56
CA LEU A 7 10.64 7.51 6.22
C LEU A 7 9.80 8.63 5.60
N ILE A 8 8.47 8.50 5.63
CA ILE A 8 7.53 9.51 5.07
C ILE A 8 6.60 10.10 6.13
N SER A 9 6.92 9.92 7.41
CA SER A 9 6.05 10.33 8.52
C SER A 9 5.89 11.85 8.60
N GLU A 10 6.98 12.60 8.39
CA GLU A 10 6.97 14.07 8.50
C GLU A 10 6.13 14.71 7.39
N GLU A 11 6.25 14.19 6.16
CA GLU A 11 5.48 14.65 5.01
C GLU A 11 3.99 14.35 5.18
N LEU A 12 3.64 13.18 5.72
CA LEU A 12 2.26 12.83 5.99
C LEU A 12 1.65 13.69 7.10
N GLU A 13 2.41 13.98 8.15
CA GLU A 13 1.97 14.85 9.24
C GLU A 13 1.67 16.28 8.74
N SER A 14 2.44 16.78 7.78
CA SER A 14 2.19 18.09 7.16
C SER A 14 0.83 18.19 6.45
N ILE A 15 0.28 17.05 6.02
CA ILE A 15 -1.03 16.93 5.34
C ILE A 15 -2.13 16.54 6.36
N GLY A 16 -1.78 16.34 7.64
CA GLY A 16 -2.71 15.91 8.69
C GLY A 16 -2.96 14.39 8.71
N CYS A 17 -2.13 13.61 8.02
CA CYS A 17 -2.21 12.16 7.96
C CYS A 17 -1.25 11.51 8.95
N LYS A 18 -1.66 10.40 9.58
CA LYS A 18 -0.79 9.58 10.43
C LYS A 18 -0.36 8.32 9.70
N LEU A 19 0.93 8.04 9.70
CA LEU A 19 1.46 6.80 9.15
C LEU A 19 1.23 5.65 10.14
N GLN A 20 0.56 4.60 9.67
CA GLN A 20 0.38 3.37 10.43
C GLN A 20 1.27 2.25 9.88
N TYR A 21 1.86 1.51 10.80
CA TYR A 21 2.71 0.35 10.55
C TYR A 21 2.07 -0.90 11.17
N PRO A 22 2.23 -2.09 10.56
CA PRO A 22 1.83 -3.33 11.20
C PRO A 22 2.62 -3.56 12.50
N ILE A 23 1.98 -4.15 13.50
CA ILE A 23 2.60 -4.42 14.80
C ILE A 23 3.42 -5.71 14.70
N PHE A 24 4.69 -5.66 15.11
CA PHE A 24 5.60 -6.80 15.08
C PHE A 24 5.84 -7.36 16.49
N LEU A 25 5.88 -8.68 16.63
CA LEU A 25 6.17 -9.41 17.87
C LEU A 25 7.67 -9.41 18.24
N SER A 26 8.41 -8.33 17.93
CA SER A 26 9.89 -8.34 18.00
C SER A 26 10.45 -8.62 19.41
N TYR A 27 9.70 -8.30 20.47
CA TYR A 27 10.12 -8.47 21.87
C TYR A 27 9.06 -9.17 22.75
N LYS A 28 7.92 -9.59 22.17
CA LYS A 28 6.80 -10.21 22.87
C LYS A 28 6.49 -11.56 22.24
N ILE A 29 6.13 -12.55 23.06
CA ILE A 29 5.75 -13.89 22.58
C ILE A 29 4.31 -13.88 22.03
N GLN A 30 3.43 -13.04 22.58
CA GLN A 30 2.02 -12.90 22.17
C GLN A 30 1.56 -11.44 22.28
N PHE A 31 0.54 -11.08 21.50
CA PHE A 31 -0.13 -9.79 21.57
C PHE A 31 -1.06 -9.73 22.78
N GLU A 32 -1.15 -8.56 23.41
CA GLU A 32 -2.21 -8.29 24.38
C GLU A 32 -3.56 -8.14 23.67
N VAL A 33 -4.68 -8.32 24.40
CA VAL A 33 -6.03 -8.28 23.81
C VAL A 33 -6.30 -6.98 23.06
N ALA A 34 -5.86 -5.84 23.59
CA ALA A 34 -5.99 -4.54 22.92
C ALA A 34 -5.14 -4.45 21.65
N GLU A 35 -3.91 -4.96 21.69
CA GLU A 35 -3.01 -5.02 20.54
C GLU A 35 -3.58 -5.92 19.44
N MET A 36 -4.19 -7.05 19.80
CA MET A 36 -4.83 -7.96 18.84
C MET A 36 -5.94 -7.28 18.04
N VAL A 37 -6.79 -6.50 18.70
CA VAL A 37 -7.88 -5.76 18.02
C VAL A 37 -7.30 -4.74 17.04
N SER A 38 -6.33 -3.94 17.48
CA SER A 38 -5.66 -2.97 16.61
C SER A 38 -4.93 -3.62 15.44
N ASN A 39 -4.26 -4.76 15.67
CA ASN A 39 -3.54 -5.50 14.65
C ASN A 39 -4.49 -6.15 13.64
N SER A 40 -5.68 -6.59 14.08
CA SER A 40 -6.73 -7.08 13.18
C SER A 40 -7.19 -5.98 12.22
N GLN A 41 -7.42 -4.77 12.72
CA GLN A 41 -7.78 -3.62 11.89
C GLN A 41 -6.66 -3.24 10.90
N LEU A 42 -5.41 -3.20 11.36
CA LEU A 42 -4.24 -2.95 10.51
C LEU A 42 -4.06 -4.04 9.45
N SER A 43 -4.29 -5.31 9.79
CA SER A 43 -4.24 -6.43 8.85
C SER A 43 -5.30 -6.30 7.76
N ASN A 44 -6.53 -5.90 8.12
CA ASN A 44 -7.58 -5.63 7.13
C ASN A 44 -7.19 -4.48 6.19
N MET A 45 -6.62 -3.39 6.73
CA MET A 45 -6.09 -2.30 5.90
C MET A 45 -4.97 -2.79 4.97
N ARG A 46 -4.07 -3.64 5.47
CA ARG A 46 -3.00 -4.24 4.67
C ARG A 46 -3.55 -5.01 3.49
N VAL A 47 -4.53 -5.89 3.72
CA VAL A 47 -5.15 -6.68 2.65
C VAL A 47 -5.68 -5.78 1.53
N THR A 48 -6.29 -4.65 1.88
CA THR A 48 -6.75 -3.67 0.87
C THR A 48 -5.60 -3.05 0.09
N VAL A 49 -4.51 -2.67 0.76
CA VAL A 49 -3.31 -2.10 0.11
C VAL A 49 -2.67 -3.14 -0.83
N GLU A 50 -2.45 -4.36 -0.37
CA GLU A 50 -1.85 -5.44 -1.17
C GLU A 50 -2.71 -5.79 -2.40
N ARG A 51 -4.05 -5.75 -2.25
CA ARG A 51 -4.97 -5.91 -3.39
C ARG A 51 -4.84 -4.77 -4.40
N ALA A 52 -4.65 -3.53 -3.94
CA ALA A 52 -4.41 -2.39 -4.82
C ALA A 52 -3.09 -2.55 -5.61
N ILE A 53 -2.01 -2.93 -4.90
CA ILE A 53 -0.70 -3.20 -5.51
C ILE A 53 -0.81 -4.33 -6.54
N SER A 54 -1.49 -5.43 -6.17
CA SER A 54 -1.69 -6.58 -7.05
C SER A 54 -2.41 -6.20 -8.35
N ARG A 55 -3.41 -5.30 -8.31
CA ARG A 55 -4.08 -4.82 -9.53
C ARG A 55 -3.13 -4.07 -10.46
N VAL A 56 -2.24 -3.24 -9.92
CA VAL A 56 -1.25 -2.53 -10.74
C VAL A 56 -0.21 -3.50 -11.30
N GLN A 57 0.18 -4.51 -10.53
CA GLN A 57 1.11 -5.56 -10.98
C GLN A 57 0.52 -6.48 -12.05
N GLN A 58 -0.81 -6.56 -12.21
CA GLN A 58 -1.45 -7.32 -13.29
C GLN A 58 -1.17 -6.75 -14.68
N TYR A 59 -0.70 -5.52 -14.80
CA TYR A 59 -0.27 -4.98 -16.09
C TYR A 59 1.09 -5.56 -16.47
N GLU A 60 1.11 -6.43 -17.49
CA GLU A 60 2.33 -7.01 -18.09
C GLU A 60 3.39 -5.97 -18.46
N TYR A 61 2.97 -4.71 -18.66
CA TYR A 61 3.85 -3.56 -18.89
C TYR A 61 4.95 -3.41 -17.84
N PHE A 62 4.67 -3.71 -16.56
CA PHE A 62 5.63 -3.54 -15.46
C PHE A 62 6.38 -4.82 -15.11
N GLU A 63 6.04 -5.96 -15.71
CA GLU A 63 6.70 -7.25 -15.45
C GLU A 63 8.00 -7.43 -16.26
N GLY A 64 8.10 -6.74 -17.41
CA GLY A 64 9.23 -6.84 -18.32
C GLY A 64 10.34 -5.81 -18.14
N VAL A 65 11.41 -5.97 -18.93
CA VAL A 65 12.49 -4.97 -19.02
C VAL A 65 11.98 -3.76 -19.78
N LEU A 66 11.90 -2.61 -19.10
CA LEU A 66 11.53 -1.35 -19.72
C LEU A 66 12.70 -0.81 -20.58
N PRO A 67 12.47 -0.47 -21.86
CA PRO A 67 13.48 0.18 -22.68
C PRO A 67 13.88 1.53 -22.07
N TYR A 68 15.16 1.90 -22.19
CA TYR A 68 15.67 3.20 -21.70
C TYR A 68 14.87 4.40 -22.23
N ARG A 69 14.36 4.30 -23.46
CA ARG A 69 13.52 5.34 -24.10
C ARG A 69 12.21 5.62 -23.36
N CYS A 70 11.73 4.67 -22.56
CA CYS A 70 10.50 4.80 -21.77
C CYS A 70 10.74 5.56 -20.45
N LEU A 71 11.98 5.65 -19.97
CA LEU A 71 12.33 6.24 -18.67
C LEU A 71 11.70 7.63 -18.43
N PRO A 72 11.68 8.57 -19.40
CA PRO A 72 11.05 9.89 -19.19
C PRO A 72 9.53 9.87 -19.02
N HIS A 73 8.89 8.72 -19.24
CA HIS A 73 7.44 8.56 -19.25
C HIS A 73 6.93 7.54 -18.22
N VAL A 74 7.81 6.77 -17.57
CA VAL A 74 7.44 5.71 -16.62
C VAL A 74 6.52 6.25 -15.53
N ASP A 75 6.84 7.41 -14.95
CA ASP A 75 6.03 8.03 -13.89
C ASP A 75 4.60 8.30 -14.35
N LYS A 76 4.45 8.83 -15.58
CA LYS A 76 3.13 9.11 -16.18
C LYS A 76 2.37 7.82 -16.44
N VAL A 77 3.04 6.81 -16.98
CA VAL A 77 2.43 5.50 -17.26
C VAL A 77 1.98 4.82 -15.96
N PHE A 78 2.78 4.91 -14.89
CA PHE A 78 2.42 4.39 -13.58
C PHE A 78 1.18 5.08 -13.01
N ILE A 79 1.12 6.42 -13.08
CA ILE A 79 -0.07 7.18 -12.66
C ILE A 79 -1.31 6.76 -13.46
N ILE A 80 -1.18 6.62 -14.79
CA ILE A 80 -2.29 6.18 -15.65
C ILE A 80 -2.74 4.76 -15.28
N ALA A 81 -1.82 3.83 -15.06
CA ALA A 81 -2.13 2.47 -14.63
C ALA A 81 -2.89 2.44 -13.30
N CYS A 82 -2.44 3.24 -12.31
CA CYS A 82 -3.14 3.42 -11.04
C CYS A 82 -4.54 4.02 -11.21
N MET A 83 -4.70 5.00 -12.11
CA MET A 83 -6.02 5.57 -12.42
C MET A 83 -6.95 4.53 -13.07
N LEU A 84 -6.44 3.71 -13.99
CA LEU A 84 -7.20 2.62 -14.60
C LEU A 84 -7.67 1.61 -13.55
N CYS A 85 -6.81 1.27 -12.57
CA CYS A 85 -7.17 0.41 -11.44
C CYS A 85 -8.36 0.91 -10.61
N ASN A 86 -8.61 2.22 -10.58
CA ASN A 86 -9.74 2.82 -9.85
C ASN A 86 -11.09 2.60 -10.54
N PHE A 87 -11.12 2.27 -11.84
CA PHE A 87 -12.34 1.93 -12.56
C PHE A 87 -12.79 0.48 -12.35
N HIS A 88 -11.97 -0.35 -11.70
CA HIS A 88 -12.37 -1.69 -11.30
C HIS A 88 -13.34 -1.66 -10.11
N THR A 89 -13.86 -2.84 -9.74
CA THR A 89 -14.72 -3.00 -8.56
C THR A 89 -14.08 -2.38 -7.31
N PRO A 90 -14.86 -1.79 -6.40
CA PRO A 90 -14.31 -1.12 -5.22
C PRO A 90 -13.53 -2.13 -4.37
N LEU A 91 -12.34 -1.73 -3.93
CA LEU A 91 -11.48 -2.55 -3.06
C LEU A 91 -12.05 -2.70 -1.64
N ILE A 92 -12.84 -1.72 -1.22
CA ILE A 92 -13.52 -1.66 0.08
C ILE A 92 -15.02 -1.69 -0.20
N GLN A 93 -15.69 -2.71 0.32
CA GLN A 93 -17.16 -2.72 0.34
C GLN A 93 -17.60 -1.92 1.56
N VAL A 94 -18.18 -0.76 1.33
CA VAL A 94 -18.87 0.01 2.38
C VAL A 94 -20.30 -0.51 2.42
N THR A 95 -20.53 -1.55 3.22
CA THR A 95 -21.87 -2.03 3.64
C THR A 95 -22.26 -1.39 4.95
#